data_AF-R5CPA8-F1
#
_entry.id   AF-R5CPA8-F1
#
_cell.length_a   1.000
_cell.length_b   1.000
_cell.length_c   1.000
_cell.angle_alpha   90.00
_cell.angle_beta   90.00
_cell.angle_gamma   90.00
#
_symmetry.space_group_name_H-M   'P 1'
#
loop_
_entity.id
_entity.type
_entity.pdbx_description
1 polymer ?
#
loop_
_entity_poly.entity_id
_entity_poly.type
_entity_poly.pdbx_seq_one_letter_code
_entity_poly.pdbx_strand_id
1 'polypeptide(L)'
;MTNEQIFLCLLAAAALTVSLLLFLRWVNRRSRASGNAMDEMEGHDFEFFCADLLREAGFEDVEVTRGSGDFGADILCEKDGVTYAVQCKCYESIVGVHAVQEAYAGKDFYGQMVAAVMTNRSFTDPARVCAQRLKVLLWDREHLEKMMDATGCQ
;
A
#
# COMPACT_ATOMS: atom_id res chain seq x y z
N MET A 1 -38.03 -5.33 -34.13
CA MET A 1 -36.61 -5.11 -33.77
C MET A 1 -35.81 -6.25 -34.37
N THR A 2 -34.82 -5.99 -35.22
CA THR A 2 -34.04 -7.08 -35.85
C THR A 2 -32.99 -7.61 -34.85
N ASN A 3 -32.57 -8.87 -35.02
CA ASN A 3 -31.55 -9.50 -34.15
C ASN A 3 -30.25 -8.68 -34.10
N GLU A 4 -29.88 -8.01 -35.20
CA GLU A 4 -28.72 -7.11 -35.25
C GLU A 4 -28.86 -5.90 -34.32
N GLN A 5 -30.05 -5.29 -34.23
CA GLN A 5 -30.28 -4.16 -33.33
C GLN A 5 -30.25 -4.59 -31.85
N ILE A 6 -30.71 -5.80 -31.53
CA ILE A 6 -30.61 -6.36 -30.18
C ILE A 6 -29.14 -6.53 -29.78
N PHE A 7 -28.31 -7.06 -30.69
CA PHE A 7 -26.89 -7.32 -30.42
C PHE A 7 -26.10 -6.02 -30.18
N LEU A 8 -26.36 -4.98 -30.99
CA LEU A 8 -25.76 -3.65 -30.81
C LEU A 8 -26.11 -3.01 -29.47
N CYS A 9 -27.37 -3.13 -29.02
CA CYS A 9 -27.80 -2.61 -27.73
C CYS A 9 -27.10 -3.30 -26.55
N LEU A 10 -26.89 -4.62 -26.63
CA LEU A 10 -26.20 -5.37 -25.57
C LEU A 10 -24.72 -4.99 -25.46
N LEU A 11 -24.03 -4.81 -26.59
CA LEU A 11 -22.63 -4.37 -26.61
C LEU A 11 -22.47 -2.95 -26.05
N ALA A 12 -23.37 -2.03 -26.44
CA ALA A 12 -23.36 -0.67 -25.91
C ALA A 12 -23.61 -0.63 -24.39
N ALA A 13 -24.57 -1.43 -23.90
CA ALA A 13 -24.84 -1.54 -22.47
C ALA A 13 -23.62 -2.09 -21.71
N ALA A 14 -22.96 -3.13 -22.22
CA ALA A 14 -21.76 -3.70 -21.60
C ALA A 14 -20.59 -2.70 -21.59
N ALA A 15 -20.39 -1.94 -22.66
CA ALA A 15 -19.34 -0.91 -22.69
C ALA A 15 -19.61 0.22 -21.68
N LEU A 16 -20.87 0.64 -21.54
CA LEU A 16 -21.28 1.66 -20.57
C LEU A 16 -21.13 1.16 -19.12
N THR A 17 -21.46 -0.09 -18.83
CA THR A 17 -21.27 -0.65 -17.48
C THR A 17 -19.80 -0.80 -17.14
N VAL A 18 -18.96 -1.25 -18.08
CA VAL A 18 -17.50 -1.31 -17.88
C VAL A 18 -16.93 0.10 -17.68
N SER A 19 -17.31 1.06 -18.54
CA SER A 19 -16.86 2.45 -18.40
C SER A 19 -17.30 3.08 -17.07
N LEU A 20 -18.52 2.80 -16.62
CA LEU A 20 -19.02 3.27 -15.32
C LEU A 20 -18.29 2.60 -14.16
N LEU A 21 -17.99 1.30 -14.24
CA LEU A 21 -17.21 0.59 -13.22
C LEU A 21 -15.78 1.10 -13.16
N LEU A 22 -15.15 1.39 -14.30
CA LEU A 22 -13.83 2.02 -14.37
C LEU A 22 -13.86 3.44 -13.83
N PHE A 23 -14.91 4.22 -14.14
CA PHE A 23 -15.11 5.56 -13.60
C PHE A 23 -15.35 5.56 -12.09
N LEU A 24 -16.19 4.67 -11.57
CA LEU A 24 -16.41 4.50 -10.13
C LEU A 24 -15.14 4.04 -9.42
N ARG A 25 -14.38 3.11 -10.02
CA ARG A 25 -13.05 2.74 -9.53
C ARG A 25 -12.10 3.94 -9.52
N TRP A 26 -12.10 4.76 -10.56
CA TRP A 26 -11.28 5.97 -10.64
C TRP A 26 -11.67 7.02 -9.58
N VAL A 27 -12.96 7.28 -9.38
CA VAL A 27 -13.45 8.20 -8.34
C VAL A 27 -13.12 7.68 -6.95
N ASN A 28 -13.39 6.39 -6.68
CA ASN A 28 -13.11 5.80 -5.37
C ASN A 28 -11.61 5.75 -5.06
N ARG A 29 -10.77 5.54 -6.08
CA ARG A 29 -9.31 5.66 -5.99
C ARG A 29 -8.89 7.08 -5.62
N ARG A 30 -9.46 8.10 -6.27
CA ARG A 30 -9.15 9.52 -5.99
C ARG A 30 -9.51 9.93 -4.56
N SER A 31 -10.60 9.38 -4.01
CA SER A 31 -10.98 9.63 -2.61
C SER A 31 -10.02 8.98 -1.60
N ARG A 32 -9.54 7.75 -1.88
CA ARG A 32 -8.55 7.05 -1.05
C ARG A 32 -7.15 7.65 -1.14
N ALA A 33 -6.83 8.29 -2.27
CA ALA A 33 -5.57 8.99 -2.48
C ALA A 33 -5.52 10.39 -1.85
N SER A 34 -6.52 10.79 -1.06
CA SER A 34 -6.42 12.02 -0.28
C SER A 34 -5.63 11.77 1.00
N GLY A 35 -4.65 12.62 1.32
CA GLY A 35 -3.83 12.48 2.54
C GLY A 35 -4.64 12.45 3.85
N ASN A 36 -5.85 13.01 3.86
CA ASN A 36 -6.78 12.92 4.98
C ASN A 36 -7.42 11.53 5.14
N ALA A 37 -7.58 10.78 4.05
CA ALA A 37 -8.18 9.45 4.10
C ALA A 37 -7.30 8.47 4.88
N MET A 38 -5.97 8.62 4.84
CA MET A 38 -5.04 7.77 5.59
C MET A 38 -5.24 7.86 7.12
N ASP A 39 -5.72 8.99 7.64
CA ASP A 39 -5.91 9.19 9.08
C ASP A 39 -7.22 8.61 9.62
N GLU A 40 -8.15 8.26 8.73
CA GLU A 40 -9.46 7.68 9.08
C GLU A 40 -9.49 6.15 8.91
N MET A 41 -8.40 5.54 8.42
CA MET A 41 -8.30 4.10 8.17
C MET A 41 -8.00 3.31 9.45
N GLU A 42 -8.68 2.17 9.61
CA GLU A 42 -8.26 1.16 10.58
C GLU A 42 -6.97 0.46 10.12
N GLY A 43 -6.25 -0.19 11.05
CA GLY A 43 -4.95 -0.81 10.76
C GLY A 43 -4.97 -1.74 9.54
N HIS A 44 -5.98 -2.59 9.44
CA HIS A 44 -6.12 -3.53 8.32
C HIS A 44 -6.45 -2.84 6.99
N ASP A 45 -7.28 -1.80 7.01
CA ASP A 45 -7.55 -1.00 5.80
C ASP A 45 -6.29 -0.28 5.33
N PHE A 46 -5.44 0.16 6.26
CA PHE A 46 -4.17 0.80 5.97
C PHE A 46 -3.15 -0.18 5.38
N GLU A 47 -3.12 -1.45 5.81
CA GLU A 47 -2.31 -2.50 5.21
C GLU A 47 -2.68 -2.71 3.74
N PHE A 48 -3.97 -2.84 3.43
CA PHE A 48 -4.42 -2.98 2.04
C PHE A 48 -4.15 -1.74 1.21
N PHE A 49 -4.32 -0.55 1.77
CA PHE A 49 -3.95 0.70 1.13
C PHE A 49 -2.46 0.73 0.76
N CYS A 50 -1.58 0.37 1.71
CA CYS A 50 -0.14 0.30 1.47
C CYS A 50 0.20 -0.73 0.38
N ALA A 51 -0.46 -1.89 0.39
CA ALA A 51 -0.27 -2.92 -0.64
C ALA A 51 -0.68 -2.43 -2.03
N ASP A 52 -1.82 -1.75 -2.15
CA ASP A 52 -2.25 -1.15 -3.42
C ASP A 52 -1.27 -0.07 -3.88
N LEU A 53 -0.80 0.79 -2.97
CA LEU A 53 0.19 1.81 -3.31
C LEU A 53 1.53 1.22 -3.76
N LEU A 54 1.97 0.11 -3.15
CA LEU A 54 3.16 -0.62 -3.60
C LEU A 54 2.97 -1.20 -5.01
N ARG A 55 1.82 -1.82 -5.30
CA ARG A 55 1.51 -2.31 -6.66
C ARG A 55 1.56 -1.18 -7.68
N GLU A 56 0.96 -0.05 -7.35
CA GLU A 56 0.97 1.14 -8.21
C GLU A 56 2.40 1.70 -8.40
N ALA A 57 3.23 1.63 -7.36
CA ALA A 57 4.65 2.01 -7.41
C ALA A 57 5.56 1.00 -8.14
N GLY A 58 4.97 0.00 -8.79
CA GLY A 58 5.66 -1.00 -9.60
C GLY A 58 6.32 -2.11 -8.79
N PHE A 59 5.85 -2.38 -7.58
CA PHE A 59 6.21 -3.60 -6.86
C PHE A 59 5.38 -4.77 -7.40
N GLU A 60 6.03 -5.93 -7.48
CA GLU A 60 5.50 -7.21 -7.93
C GLU A 60 5.25 -8.13 -6.73
N ASP A 61 4.49 -9.21 -6.94
CA ASP A 61 4.20 -10.24 -5.93
C ASP A 61 3.75 -9.69 -4.56
N VAL A 62 2.95 -8.62 -4.58
CA VAL A 62 2.49 -7.94 -3.36
C VAL A 62 1.42 -8.78 -2.64
N GLU A 63 1.78 -9.36 -1.50
CA GLU A 63 0.94 -10.19 -0.62
C GLU A 63 0.78 -9.53 0.76
N VAL A 64 -0.46 -9.34 1.21
CA VAL A 64 -0.74 -8.95 2.61
C VAL A 64 -0.74 -10.21 3.47
N THR A 65 0.03 -10.21 4.56
CA THR A 65 0.14 -11.35 5.46
C THR A 65 -1.11 -11.51 6.33
N ARG A 66 -1.17 -12.57 7.14
CA ARG A 66 -2.29 -12.77 8.06
C ARG A 66 -2.11 -11.81 9.24
N GLY A 67 -3.09 -10.94 9.49
CA GLY A 67 -3.01 -9.92 10.55
C GLY A 67 -2.91 -10.42 12.01
N SER A 68 -2.70 -11.73 12.25
CA SER A 68 -2.30 -12.24 13.57
C SER A 68 -1.17 -13.24 13.40
N GLY A 69 -0.08 -13.03 14.13
CA GLY A 69 1.11 -13.88 14.03
C GLY A 69 1.89 -13.65 12.73
N ASP A 70 1.91 -12.40 12.25
CA ASP A 70 2.69 -11.94 11.09
C ASP A 70 4.18 -11.75 11.39
N PHE A 71 4.62 -11.97 12.63
CA PHE A 71 6.02 -11.85 13.05
C PHE A 71 6.69 -10.51 12.70
N GLY A 72 5.91 -9.44 12.52
CA GLY A 72 6.42 -8.10 12.23
C GLY A 72 6.53 -7.74 10.75
N ALA A 73 5.79 -8.39 9.85
CA ALA A 73 5.64 -7.96 8.47
C ALA A 73 4.19 -8.13 7.97
N ASP A 74 3.55 -7.03 7.62
CA ASP A 74 2.16 -7.01 7.15
C ASP A 74 2.06 -7.22 5.63
N ILE A 75 3.13 -6.91 4.88
CA ILE A 75 3.18 -7.07 3.42
C ILE A 75 4.53 -7.67 3.01
N LEU A 76 4.47 -8.63 2.09
CA LEU A 76 5.61 -9.14 1.34
C LEU A 76 5.50 -8.67 -0.12
N CYS A 77 6.59 -8.22 -0.71
CA CYS A 77 6.61 -7.81 -2.11
C CYS A 77 8.01 -7.86 -2.73
N GLU A 78 8.08 -7.74 -4.04
CA GLU A 78 9.33 -7.68 -4.81
C GLU A 78 9.40 -6.40 -5.65
N LYS A 79 10.60 -5.87 -5.86
CA LYS A 79 10.85 -4.85 -6.90
C LYS A 79 12.24 -5.03 -7.49
N ASP A 80 12.31 -5.15 -8.81
CA ASP A 80 13.56 -5.29 -9.55
C ASP A 80 14.46 -6.44 -9.02
N GLY A 81 13.86 -7.57 -8.63
CA GLY A 81 14.57 -8.72 -8.07
C GLY A 81 14.98 -8.58 -6.59
N VAL A 82 14.54 -7.51 -5.91
CA VAL A 82 14.78 -7.29 -4.47
C VAL A 82 13.48 -7.56 -3.72
N THR A 83 13.55 -8.42 -2.71
CA THR A 83 12.37 -8.80 -1.93
C THR A 83 12.29 -8.05 -0.60
N TYR A 84 11.08 -7.68 -0.20
CA TYR A 84 10.80 -6.78 0.91
C TYR A 84 9.83 -7.41 1.91
N ALA A 85 10.10 -7.19 3.19
CA ALA A 85 9.15 -7.33 4.28
C ALA A 85 8.76 -5.94 4.80
N VAL A 86 7.49 -5.61 4.76
CA VAL A 86 6.98 -4.27 5.09
C VAL A 86 6.05 -4.35 6.28
N GLN A 87 6.32 -3.55 7.31
CA GLN A 87 5.40 -3.31 8.43
C GLN A 87 4.65 -2.00 8.19
N CYS A 88 3.33 -2.04 8.28
CA CYS A 88 2.43 -0.92 8.24
C CYS A 88 2.06 -0.47 9.66
N LYS A 89 2.10 0.84 9.93
CA LYS A 89 1.64 1.44 11.19
C LYS A 89 0.75 2.64 10.91
N CYS A 90 -0.56 2.47 11.13
CA CYS A 90 -1.53 3.57 11.11
C CYS A 90 -1.81 4.06 12.53
N TYR A 91 -1.23 5.20 12.93
CA TYR A 91 -1.35 5.74 14.29
C TYR A 91 -1.74 7.23 14.30
N GLU A 92 -2.24 7.71 15.44
CA GLU A 92 -2.45 9.14 15.69
C GLU A 92 -1.15 9.88 16.01
N SER A 93 -0.12 9.16 16.46
CA SER A 93 1.16 9.72 16.93
C SER A 93 2.35 9.20 16.13
N ILE A 94 3.50 9.85 16.31
CA ILE A 94 4.73 9.49 15.61
C ILE A 94 5.23 8.08 16.00
N VAL A 95 5.78 7.37 15.02
CA VAL A 95 6.16 5.96 15.15
C VAL A 95 7.50 5.81 15.88
N GLY A 96 7.52 4.93 16.88
CA GLY A 96 8.67 4.63 17.73
C GLY A 96 9.58 3.52 17.22
N VAL A 97 10.63 3.24 18.00
CA VAL A 97 11.68 2.24 17.68
C VAL A 97 11.11 0.83 17.47
N HIS A 98 10.03 0.47 18.15
CA HIS A 98 9.46 -0.87 18.12
C HIS A 98 9.07 -1.31 16.69
N ALA A 99 8.43 -0.44 15.91
CA ALA A 99 8.06 -0.75 14.53
C ALA A 99 9.26 -1.11 13.63
N VAL A 100 10.41 -0.46 13.89
CA VAL A 100 11.66 -0.74 13.17
C VAL A 100 12.22 -2.11 13.56
N GLN A 101 12.15 -2.46 14.84
CA GLN A 101 12.61 -3.76 15.34
C GLN A 101 11.72 -4.91 14.86
N GLU A 102 10.40 -4.70 14.83
CA GLU A 102 9.42 -5.63 14.26
C GLU A 102 9.73 -5.89 12.79
N ALA A 103 9.85 -4.84 11.96
CA ALA A 103 10.13 -4.98 10.54
C ALA A 103 11.48 -5.69 10.26
N TYR A 104 12.50 -5.39 11.07
CA TYR A 104 13.79 -6.07 10.99
C TYR A 104 13.65 -7.58 11.28
N ALA A 105 12.93 -7.94 12.35
CA ALA A 105 12.69 -9.33 12.71
C ALA A 105 11.82 -10.05 11.66
N GLY A 106 10.76 -9.41 11.16
CA GLY A 106 9.88 -9.94 10.12
C GLY A 106 10.64 -10.22 8.82
N LYS A 107 11.53 -9.31 8.41
CA LYS A 107 12.42 -9.51 7.26
C LYS A 107 13.24 -10.79 7.40
N ASP A 108 13.89 -11.00 8.55
CA ASP A 108 14.70 -12.21 8.80
C ASP A 108 13.82 -13.47 8.86
N PHE A 109 12.64 -13.40 9.48
CA PHE A 109 11.70 -14.51 9.59
C PHE A 109 11.21 -15.00 8.22
N TYR A 110 10.83 -14.07 7.33
CA TYR A 110 10.35 -14.39 5.98
C TYR A 110 11.46 -14.53 4.94
N GLY A 111 12.74 -14.41 5.32
CA GLY A 111 13.87 -14.54 4.40
C GLY A 111 13.94 -13.45 3.34
N GLN A 112 13.44 -12.24 3.65
CA GLN A 112 13.42 -11.11 2.72
C GLN A 112 14.75 -10.34 2.73
N MET A 113 15.05 -9.65 1.63
CA MET A 113 16.31 -8.91 1.49
C MET A 113 16.27 -7.59 2.25
N VAL A 114 15.13 -6.89 2.25
CA VAL A 114 14.98 -5.54 2.80
C VAL A 114 13.78 -5.46 3.74
N ALA A 115 13.94 -4.75 4.85
CA ALA A 115 12.86 -4.39 5.76
C ALA A 115 12.40 -2.96 5.47
N ALA A 116 11.11 -2.69 5.55
CA ALA A 116 10.57 -1.34 5.50
C ALA A 116 9.45 -1.12 6.52
N VAL A 117 9.28 0.13 6.96
CA VAL A 117 8.12 0.56 7.74
C VAL A 117 7.35 1.63 6.98
N MET A 118 6.07 1.40 6.73
CA MET A 118 5.11 2.37 6.15
C MET A 118 4.24 2.96 7.26
N THR A 119 4.03 4.27 7.24
CA THR A 119 3.13 4.93 8.21
C THR A 119 2.49 6.20 7.68
N ASN A 120 1.28 6.49 8.15
CA ASN A 120 0.57 7.76 7.95
C ASN A 120 1.17 8.92 8.79
N ARG A 121 2.17 8.66 9.65
CA ARG A 121 2.81 9.67 10.50
C ARG A 121 4.29 9.80 10.15
N SER A 122 5.05 10.45 11.03
CA SER A 122 6.51 10.53 10.95
C SER A 122 7.14 9.64 12.03
N PHE A 123 8.45 9.47 11.96
CA PHE A 123 9.22 8.66 12.91
C PHE A 123 9.90 9.52 13.97
N THR A 124 10.02 8.98 15.19
CA THR A 124 10.86 9.56 16.25
C THR A 124 12.34 9.54 15.87
N ASP A 125 13.16 10.45 16.42
CA ASP A 125 14.61 10.44 16.18
C ASP A 125 15.28 9.11 16.56
N PRO A 126 14.96 8.48 17.71
CA PRO A 126 15.48 7.15 18.02
C PRO A 126 15.08 6.09 16.99
N ALA A 127 13.88 6.15 16.42
CA ALA A 127 13.46 5.22 15.36
C ALA A 127 14.29 5.42 14.09
N ARG A 128 14.57 6.67 13.70
CA ARG A 128 15.46 6.99 12.57
C ARG A 128 16.88 6.48 12.78
N VAL A 129 17.43 6.66 13.99
CA VAL A 129 18.75 6.12 14.35
C VAL A 129 18.76 4.59 14.32
N CYS A 130 17.73 3.94 14.86
CA CYS A 130 17.58 2.48 14.83
C CYS A 130 17.52 1.95 13.39
N ALA A 131 16.70 2.57 12.54
CA ALA A 131 16.50 2.17 11.15
C ALA A 131 17.80 2.27 10.34
N GLN A 132 18.59 3.33 10.55
CA GLN A 132 19.89 3.48 9.91
C GLN A 132 20.89 2.38 10.28
N ARG A 133 20.84 1.89 11.54
CA ARG A 133 21.70 0.82 12.06
C ARG A 133 21.25 -0.55 11.53
N LEU A 134 19.95 -0.81 11.56
CA LEU A 134 19.35 -2.08 11.15
C LEU A 134 19.08 -2.18 9.64
N LYS A 135 19.35 -1.11 8.88
CA LYS A 135 19.11 -1.02 7.43
C LYS A 135 17.63 -1.24 7.07
N VAL A 136 16.75 -0.67 7.89
CA VAL A 136 15.30 -0.65 7.66
C VAL A 136 14.94 0.63 6.94
N LEU A 137 14.15 0.54 5.86
CA LEU A 137 13.63 1.69 5.14
C LEU A 137 12.48 2.33 5.91
N LEU A 138 12.42 3.67 5.88
CA LEU A 138 11.38 4.45 6.53
C LEU A 138 10.56 5.18 5.47
N TRP A 139 9.32 4.76 5.29
CA TRP A 139 8.35 5.36 4.37
C TRP A 139 7.28 6.06 5.21
N ASP A 140 7.58 7.29 5.62
CA ASP A 140 6.64 8.15 6.36
C ASP A 140 5.61 8.79 5.43
N ARG A 141 4.66 9.54 6.02
CA ARG A 141 3.60 10.24 5.27
C ARG A 141 4.10 10.94 4.02
N GLU A 142 5.15 11.74 4.14
CA GLU A 142 5.68 12.52 3.01
C GLU A 142 6.18 11.59 1.90
N HIS A 143 6.76 10.44 2.25
CA HIS A 143 7.15 9.43 1.28
C HIS A 143 5.93 8.78 0.60
N LEU A 144 4.88 8.46 1.36
CA LEU A 144 3.65 7.88 0.81
C LEU A 144 2.96 8.86 -0.14
N GLU A 145 2.85 10.13 0.24
CA GLU A 145 2.28 11.20 -0.61
C GLU A 145 3.07 11.33 -1.91
N LYS A 146 4.42 11.28 -1.86
CA LYS A 146 5.26 11.28 -3.07
C LYS A 146 5.04 10.04 -3.94
N MET A 147 4.85 8.86 -3.34
CA MET A 147 4.52 7.64 -4.08
C MET A 147 3.19 7.82 -4.80
N MET A 148 2.17 8.36 -4.13
CA MET A 148 0.84 8.60 -4.70
C MET A 148 0.86 9.62 -5.86
N ASP A 149 1.67 10.67 -5.74
CA ASP A 149 1.86 11.66 -6.81
C ASP A 149 2.58 11.04 -8.02
N ALA A 150 3.60 10.22 -7.78
CA ALA A 150 4.41 9.60 -8.82
C ALA A 150 3.67 8.49 -9.60
N THR A 151 2.72 7.80 -8.97
CA THR A 151 1.96 6.69 -9.58
C THR A 151 0.78 7.15 -10.44
N GLY A 152 0.55 8.47 -10.58
CA GLY A 152 -0.40 9.00 -11.54
C GLY A 152 -1.82 9.15 -11.01
N CYS A 153 -1.98 9.85 -9.88
CA CYS A 153 -3.21 10.57 -9.63
C CYS A 153 -3.23 11.91 -10.41
N GLN A 154 -3.38 11.85 -11.74
CA GLN A 154 -3.96 12.95 -12.54
C GLN A 154 -5.30 12.50 -13.12
#